data_AF-A0A974NYW7-F1
#
_entry.id   AF-A0A974NYW7-F1
#
_cell.length_a   1.000
_cell.length_b   1.000
_cell.length_c   1.000
_cell.angle_alpha   90.00
_cell.angle_beta   90.00
_cell.angle_gamma   90.00
#
_symmetry.space_group_name_H-M   'P 1'
#
loop_
_entity.id
_entity.type
_entity.pdbx_description
1 polymer ?
#
loop_
_entity_poly.entity_id
_entity_poly.type
_entity_poly.pdbx_seq_one_letter_code
_entity_poly.pdbx_strand_id
1 'polypeptide(L)'
;MSNSFTKAAFALLMSREDAALLREAEKAVDLLDTNGEDADLAAAYETLDERFRTVFPPKGDSRFEGFLELFDDRNFPYLDAHIDIEDAETADHVRVTFSGDQFGIDQVANLIFRACKSALPCGFSWSYDCDRLRVGEFGGGCVIITAAGIQWHSTQSILEHAFKRIEAGPHEGVDGFVLATRDREHGLSFWNNTDGFGSLATATVFSEADAAALDKPIANDEPEWLAVPTPLNL
;
A
#
# COMPACT_ATOMS: atom_id res chain seq x y z
N MET A 1 -7.81 -0.77 32.53
CA MET A 1 -8.18 -0.93 31.12
C MET A 1 -8.22 0.46 30.51
N SER A 2 -7.55 0.65 29.38
CA SER A 2 -7.61 1.85 28.55
C SER A 2 -8.15 1.43 27.19
N ASN A 3 -8.89 2.31 26.54
CA ASN A 3 -9.38 2.07 25.19
C ASN A 3 -8.44 2.74 24.20
N SER A 4 -8.04 2.00 23.18
CA SER A 4 -7.23 2.50 22.06
C SER A 4 -8.09 2.52 20.80
N PHE A 5 -7.88 3.52 19.96
CA PHE A 5 -8.70 3.76 18.77
C PHE A 5 -7.78 4.01 17.58
N THR A 6 -8.08 3.37 16.45
CA THR A 6 -7.43 3.64 15.17
C THR A 6 -8.39 4.43 14.30
N LYS A 7 -7.98 5.60 13.82
CA LYS A 7 -8.85 6.55 13.11
C LYS A 7 -8.30 6.88 11.75
N ALA A 8 -9.17 6.91 10.76
CA ALA A 8 -8.87 7.47 9.44
C ALA A 8 -10.12 8.13 8.86
N ALA A 9 -9.92 9.14 8.03
CA ALA A 9 -10.97 9.78 7.25
C ALA A 9 -10.35 10.39 6.00
N PHE A 10 -10.70 9.89 4.83
CA PHE A 10 -10.14 10.36 3.56
C PHE A 10 -11.11 10.11 2.41
N ALA A 11 -10.89 10.78 1.28
CA ALA A 11 -11.67 10.57 0.07
C ALA A 11 -10.76 10.31 -1.12
N LEU A 12 -11.20 9.42 -2.01
CA LEU A 12 -10.55 9.08 -3.26
C LEU A 12 -11.51 9.32 -4.43
N LEU A 13 -10.96 9.72 -5.57
CA LEU A 13 -11.67 9.67 -6.85
C LEU A 13 -11.31 8.37 -7.54
N MET A 14 -12.33 7.64 -7.99
CA MET A 14 -12.15 6.39 -8.73
C MET A 14 -13.28 6.21 -9.73
N SER A 15 -13.09 5.29 -10.68
CA SER A 15 -14.14 4.94 -11.64
C SER A 15 -15.37 4.35 -10.94
N ARG A 16 -16.54 4.50 -11.57
CA ARG A 16 -17.79 3.88 -11.09
C ARG A 16 -17.68 2.37 -10.94
N GLU A 17 -16.91 1.72 -11.82
CA GLU A 17 -16.71 0.27 -11.79
C GLU A 17 -15.91 -0.17 -10.56
N ASP A 18 -14.87 0.57 -10.20
CA ASP A 18 -14.07 0.29 -8.99
C ASP A 18 -14.86 0.59 -7.72
N ALA A 19 -15.67 1.65 -7.72
CA ALA A 19 -16.55 1.95 -6.59
C ALA A 19 -17.65 0.89 -6.41
N ALA A 20 -18.15 0.30 -7.50
CA ALA A 20 -19.10 -0.81 -7.43
C ALA A 20 -18.49 -2.05 -6.75
N LEU A 21 -17.19 -2.33 -6.96
CA LEU A 21 -16.49 -3.42 -6.28
C LEU A 21 -16.44 -3.23 -4.76
N LEU A 22 -16.41 -1.99 -4.26
CA LEU A 22 -16.47 -1.73 -2.81
C LEU A 22 -17.82 -2.15 -2.23
N ARG A 23 -18.92 -1.93 -2.95
CA ARG A 23 -20.25 -2.41 -2.54
C ARG A 23 -20.33 -3.93 -2.54
N GLU A 24 -19.70 -4.59 -3.51
CA GLU A 24 -19.61 -6.05 -3.53
C GLU A 24 -18.74 -6.59 -2.38
N ALA A 25 -17.69 -5.86 -1.99
CA ALA A 25 -16.89 -6.20 -0.81
C ALA A 25 -17.69 -6.05 0.49
N GLU A 26 -18.47 -4.98 0.67
CA GLU A 26 -19.38 -4.83 1.81
C GLU A 26 -20.39 -6.00 1.88
N LYS A 27 -21.02 -6.35 0.75
CA LYS A 27 -21.91 -7.51 0.67
C LYS A 27 -21.20 -8.82 1.01
N ALA A 28 -19.96 -9.00 0.54
CA ALA A 28 -19.18 -10.19 0.86
C ALA A 28 -18.92 -10.32 2.37
N VAL A 29 -18.63 -9.22 3.06
CA VAL A 29 -18.51 -9.19 4.53
C VAL A 29 -19.83 -9.57 5.20
N ASP A 30 -20.95 -8.99 4.77
CA ASP A 30 -22.28 -9.31 5.32
C ASP A 30 -22.65 -10.80 5.16
N LEU A 31 -22.31 -11.38 4.01
CA LEU A 31 -22.53 -12.80 3.74
C LEU A 31 -21.68 -13.69 4.67
N LEU A 32 -20.43 -13.31 4.91
CA LEU A 32 -19.52 -14.03 5.82
C LEU A 32 -19.95 -13.91 7.29
N ASP A 33 -20.51 -12.76 7.70
CA ASP A 33 -21.01 -12.54 9.07
C ASP A 33 -22.24 -13.38 9.41
N THR A 34 -23.01 -13.80 8.40
CA THR A 34 -24.25 -14.58 8.58
C THR A 34 -23.99 -16.00 9.13
N ASN A 35 -22.73 -16.48 9.17
CA ASN A 35 -22.34 -17.79 9.72
C ASN A 35 -23.11 -18.99 9.12
N GLY A 36 -23.36 -18.96 7.80
CA GLY A 36 -24.00 -20.06 7.07
C GLY A 36 -23.09 -21.29 6.92
N GLU A 37 -23.66 -22.44 6.54
CA GLU A 37 -22.87 -23.62 6.18
C GLU A 37 -22.05 -23.37 4.90
N ASP A 38 -20.94 -24.11 4.70
CA ASP A 38 -20.04 -23.91 3.54
C ASP A 38 -20.76 -23.96 2.18
N ALA A 39 -21.78 -24.82 2.06
CA ALA A 39 -22.59 -24.92 0.84
C ALA A 39 -23.41 -23.65 0.58
N ASP A 40 -23.94 -23.04 1.63
CA ASP A 40 -24.71 -21.78 1.54
C ASP A 40 -23.78 -20.62 1.19
N LEU A 41 -22.58 -20.57 1.79
CA LEU A 41 -21.56 -19.59 1.44
C LEU A 41 -21.09 -19.73 -0.01
N ALA A 42 -20.92 -20.96 -0.50
CA ALA A 42 -20.54 -21.19 -1.90
C ALA A 42 -21.63 -20.70 -2.87
N ALA A 43 -22.91 -20.89 -2.54
CA ALA A 43 -24.02 -20.37 -3.34
C ALA A 43 -24.13 -18.83 -3.24
N ALA A 44 -23.92 -18.27 -2.05
CA ALA A 44 -23.93 -16.83 -1.81
C ALA A 44 -22.80 -16.13 -2.58
N TYR A 45 -21.61 -16.73 -2.64
CA TYR A 45 -20.49 -16.23 -3.43
C TYR A 45 -20.86 -16.05 -4.91
N GLU A 46 -21.62 -16.97 -5.49
CA GLU A 46 -22.07 -16.86 -6.90
C GLU A 46 -23.08 -15.73 -7.15
N THR A 47 -23.64 -15.14 -6.09
CA THR A 47 -24.51 -13.96 -6.21
C THR A 47 -23.74 -12.65 -6.36
N LEU A 48 -22.44 -12.65 -6.06
CA LEU A 48 -21.56 -11.49 -6.20
C LEU A 48 -21.22 -11.23 -7.67
N ASP A 49 -20.96 -9.97 -7.98
CA ASP A 49 -20.67 -9.53 -9.34
C ASP A 49 -19.49 -10.31 -9.97
N GLU A 50 -19.54 -10.51 -11.29
CA GLU A 50 -18.49 -11.21 -12.03
C GLU A 50 -17.11 -10.55 -11.88
N ARG A 51 -17.06 -9.22 -11.83
CA ARG A 51 -15.81 -8.49 -11.60
C ARG A 51 -15.27 -8.75 -10.21
N PHE A 52 -16.13 -8.81 -9.19
CA PHE A 52 -15.72 -9.17 -7.83
C PHE A 52 -15.08 -10.56 -7.81
N ARG A 53 -15.77 -11.54 -8.39
CA ARG A 53 -15.28 -12.93 -8.47
C ARG A 53 -14.01 -13.08 -9.31
N THR A 54 -13.74 -12.14 -10.23
CA THR A 54 -12.49 -12.08 -11.00
C THR A 54 -11.35 -11.51 -10.16
N VAL A 55 -11.60 -10.46 -9.37
CA VAL A 55 -10.59 -9.83 -8.49
C VAL A 55 -10.26 -10.73 -7.30
N PHE A 56 -11.26 -11.44 -6.76
CA PHE A 56 -11.15 -12.33 -5.61
C PHE A 56 -11.55 -13.76 -5.99
N PRO A 57 -10.77 -14.45 -6.85
CA PRO A 57 -11.14 -15.77 -7.32
C PRO A 57 -11.22 -16.79 -6.17
N PRO A 58 -12.08 -17.82 -6.30
CA PRO A 58 -12.14 -18.91 -5.33
C PRO A 58 -10.79 -19.57 -5.16
N LYS A 59 -10.45 -19.93 -3.93
CA LYS A 59 -9.21 -20.62 -3.58
C LYS A 59 -9.48 -21.65 -2.50
N GLY A 60 -8.74 -22.76 -2.51
CA GLY A 60 -8.83 -23.80 -1.49
C GLY A 60 -10.27 -24.31 -1.28
N ASP A 61 -10.64 -24.48 -0.01
CA ASP A 61 -11.88 -25.14 0.40
C ASP A 61 -13.08 -24.16 0.47
N SER A 62 -12.83 -22.86 0.66
CA SER A 62 -13.87 -21.82 0.71
C SER A 62 -13.82 -20.92 -0.52
N ARG A 63 -14.97 -20.68 -1.15
CA ARG A 63 -15.04 -19.76 -2.30
C ARG A 63 -14.62 -18.32 -1.95
N PHE A 64 -14.72 -17.93 -0.69
CA PHE A 64 -14.29 -16.61 -0.21
C PHE A 64 -12.80 -16.53 0.13
N GLU A 65 -12.02 -17.62 0.05
CA GLU A 65 -10.65 -17.61 0.54
C GLU A 65 -9.77 -16.54 -0.13
N GLY A 66 -9.98 -16.25 -1.42
CA GLY A 66 -9.28 -15.15 -2.12
C GLY A 66 -9.60 -13.75 -1.57
N PHE A 67 -10.83 -13.54 -1.07
CA PHE A 67 -11.25 -12.30 -0.40
C PHE A 67 -10.75 -12.27 1.05
N LEU A 68 -10.75 -13.41 1.75
CA LEU A 68 -10.27 -13.53 3.13
C LEU A 68 -8.78 -13.22 3.30
N GLU A 69 -7.99 -13.26 2.20
CA GLU A 69 -6.59 -12.80 2.21
C GLU A 69 -6.42 -11.29 2.47
N LEU A 70 -7.49 -10.50 2.41
CA LEU A 70 -7.46 -9.08 2.80
C LEU A 70 -7.33 -8.88 4.31
N PHE A 71 -7.68 -9.88 5.11
CA PHE A 71 -7.87 -9.75 6.56
C PHE A 71 -6.80 -10.53 7.32
N ASP A 72 -6.26 -9.90 8.37
CA ASP A 72 -5.32 -10.55 9.28
C ASP A 72 -5.99 -11.67 10.09
N ASP A 73 -7.25 -11.46 10.53
CA ASP A 73 -8.09 -12.48 11.15
C ASP A 73 -9.20 -12.92 10.18
N ARG A 74 -9.01 -14.11 9.61
CA ARG A 74 -9.97 -14.71 8.66
C ARG A 74 -11.31 -15.07 9.28
N ASN A 75 -11.41 -15.16 10.61
CA ASN A 75 -12.66 -15.50 11.28
C ASN A 75 -13.53 -14.26 11.55
N PHE A 76 -12.95 -13.07 11.48
CA PHE A 76 -13.65 -11.79 11.67
C PHE A 76 -13.29 -10.84 10.52
N PRO A 77 -13.77 -11.12 9.30
CA PRO A 77 -13.38 -10.39 8.10
C PRO A 77 -14.12 -9.05 7.97
N TYR A 78 -13.94 -8.15 8.95
CA TYR A 78 -14.51 -6.81 8.91
C TYR A 78 -13.53 -5.83 8.27
N LEU A 79 -14.02 -4.95 7.40
CA LEU A 79 -13.23 -3.85 6.84
C LEU A 79 -12.92 -2.77 7.88
N ASP A 80 -13.73 -2.72 8.94
CA ASP A 80 -13.72 -1.70 9.98
C ASP A 80 -13.68 -0.27 9.44
N ALA A 81 -14.38 -0.03 8.34
CA ALA A 81 -14.46 1.27 7.69
C ALA A 81 -15.89 1.51 7.20
N HIS A 82 -16.35 2.74 7.35
CA HIS A 82 -17.53 3.24 6.67
C HIS A 82 -17.16 3.73 5.27
N ILE A 83 -17.87 3.25 4.25
CA ILE A 83 -17.61 3.58 2.85
C ILE A 83 -18.84 4.29 2.25
N ASP A 84 -18.67 5.57 1.99
CA ASP A 84 -19.67 6.41 1.36
C ASP A 84 -19.28 6.68 -0.10
N ILE A 85 -20.18 6.38 -1.02
CA ILE A 85 -20.00 6.62 -2.46
C ILE A 85 -20.94 7.74 -2.86
N GLU A 86 -20.37 8.86 -3.26
CA GLU A 86 -21.09 10.02 -3.76
C GLU A 86 -20.80 10.20 -5.26
N ASP A 87 -21.83 10.55 -6.03
CA ASP A 87 -21.64 10.92 -7.43
C ASP A 87 -20.66 12.10 -7.53
N ALA A 88 -19.55 11.92 -8.26
CA ALA A 88 -18.62 13.04 -8.48
C ALA A 88 -19.16 14.00 -9.55
N GLU A 89 -18.47 15.14 -9.67
CA GLU A 89 -18.81 16.20 -10.63
C GLU A 89 -18.65 15.78 -12.11
N THR A 90 -18.01 14.64 -12.41
CA THR A 90 -17.82 14.12 -13.78
C THR A 90 -18.56 12.81 -14.01
N ALA A 91 -18.94 12.53 -15.26
CA ALA A 91 -19.81 11.41 -15.59
C ALA A 91 -19.23 10.03 -15.22
N ASP A 92 -17.91 9.84 -15.27
CA ASP A 92 -17.27 8.52 -15.20
C ASP A 92 -16.58 8.21 -13.86
N HIS A 93 -16.35 9.22 -13.01
CA HIS A 93 -15.73 9.05 -11.70
C HIS A 93 -16.73 9.34 -10.59
N VAL A 94 -16.45 8.77 -9.42
CA VAL A 94 -17.21 9.02 -8.18
C VAL A 94 -16.25 9.34 -7.06
N ARG A 95 -16.73 10.12 -6.09
CA ARG A 95 -16.00 10.40 -4.86
C ARG A 95 -16.37 9.34 -3.85
N VAL A 96 -15.37 8.61 -3.35
CA VAL A 96 -15.56 7.61 -2.30
C VAL A 96 -14.87 8.08 -1.04
N THR A 97 -15.62 8.18 0.05
CA THR A 97 -15.12 8.55 1.37
C THR A 97 -15.02 7.31 2.24
N PHE A 98 -13.87 7.16 2.90
CA PHE A 98 -13.59 6.12 3.87
C PHE A 98 -13.43 6.77 5.24
N SER A 99 -14.09 6.26 6.28
CA SER A 99 -13.92 6.79 7.64
C SER A 99 -14.18 5.76 8.74
N GLY A 100 -13.61 5.96 9.93
CA GLY A 100 -13.86 5.09 11.09
C GLY A 100 -13.01 5.45 12.31
N ASP A 101 -13.38 4.90 13.47
CA ASP A 101 -12.68 5.05 14.75
C ASP A 101 -12.09 3.75 15.33
N GLN A 102 -12.24 2.65 14.59
CA GLN A 102 -11.49 1.40 14.71
C GLN A 102 -10.97 0.97 13.34
N PHE A 103 -10.47 1.91 12.56
CA PHE A 103 -10.23 1.79 11.13
C PHE A 103 -9.31 0.62 10.75
N GLY A 104 -9.79 -0.24 9.85
CA GLY A 104 -9.04 -1.37 9.29
C GLY A 104 -8.02 -0.93 8.24
N ILE A 105 -6.83 -0.50 8.68
CA ILE A 105 -5.79 0.06 7.81
C ILE A 105 -5.38 -0.95 6.72
N ASP A 106 -5.01 -2.16 7.11
CA ASP A 106 -4.48 -3.18 6.21
C ASP A 106 -5.57 -3.73 5.29
N GLN A 107 -6.77 -3.98 5.81
CA GLN A 107 -7.90 -4.47 5.04
C GLN A 107 -8.29 -3.47 3.95
N VAL A 108 -8.43 -2.18 4.29
CA VAL A 108 -8.80 -1.14 3.34
C VAL A 108 -7.68 -0.88 2.32
N ALA A 109 -6.41 -0.87 2.75
CA ALA A 109 -5.28 -0.71 1.83
C ALA A 109 -5.21 -1.85 0.81
N ASN A 110 -5.36 -3.10 1.27
CA ASN A 110 -5.36 -4.27 0.38
C ASN A 110 -6.59 -4.29 -0.53
N LEU A 111 -7.77 -3.88 -0.04
CA LEU A 111 -8.98 -3.77 -0.85
C LEU A 111 -8.79 -2.75 -1.98
N ILE A 112 -8.33 -1.53 -1.66
CA ILE A 112 -8.05 -0.48 -2.65
C ILE A 112 -7.01 -0.97 -3.66
N PHE A 113 -5.92 -1.57 -3.18
CA PHE A 113 -4.87 -2.08 -4.04
C PHE A 113 -5.40 -3.15 -5.00
N ARG A 114 -6.19 -4.13 -4.54
CA ARG A 114 -6.68 -5.23 -5.39
C ARG A 114 -7.83 -4.81 -6.31
N ALA A 115 -8.80 -4.05 -5.80
CA ALA A 115 -10.07 -3.78 -6.46
C ALA A 115 -10.18 -2.41 -7.14
N CYS A 116 -9.46 -1.39 -6.67
CA CYS A 116 -9.66 0.01 -7.07
C CYS A 116 -8.47 0.57 -7.88
N LYS A 117 -8.10 -0.12 -8.96
CA LYS A 117 -6.90 0.22 -9.76
C LYS A 117 -6.94 1.62 -10.36
N SER A 118 -8.12 2.17 -10.66
CA SER A 118 -8.29 3.53 -11.19
C SER A 118 -7.98 4.63 -10.17
N ALA A 119 -7.96 4.32 -8.87
CA ALA A 119 -7.57 5.27 -7.83
C ALA A 119 -6.04 5.43 -7.74
N LEU A 120 -5.26 4.52 -8.33
CA LEU A 120 -3.81 4.49 -8.15
C LEU A 120 -3.09 5.51 -9.06
N PRO A 121 -2.03 6.17 -8.57
CA PRO A 121 -1.50 6.11 -7.21
C PRO A 121 -2.35 6.91 -6.22
N CYS A 122 -2.54 6.36 -5.02
CA CYS A 122 -3.24 7.03 -3.92
C CYS A 122 -2.60 6.74 -2.57
N GLY A 123 -3.15 7.33 -1.52
CA GLY A 123 -2.77 7.04 -0.16
C GLY A 123 -3.73 7.66 0.83
N PHE A 124 -3.55 7.32 2.10
CA PHE A 124 -4.32 7.91 3.19
C PHE A 124 -3.50 7.98 4.46
N SER A 125 -3.87 8.93 5.32
CA SER A 125 -3.32 9.03 6.68
C SER A 125 -4.25 8.35 7.67
N TRP A 126 -3.63 7.90 8.76
CA TRP A 126 -4.33 7.34 9.91
C TRP A 126 -3.67 7.83 11.18
N SER A 127 -4.42 7.79 12.27
CA SER A 127 -3.91 8.04 13.61
C SER A 127 -4.35 6.93 14.56
N TYR A 128 -3.63 6.78 15.66
CA TYR A 128 -4.13 6.04 16.79
C TYR A 128 -4.00 6.88 18.05
N ASP A 129 -5.01 6.80 18.90
CA ASP A 129 -5.04 7.46 20.19
C ASP A 129 -5.58 6.55 21.28
N CYS A 130 -5.47 7.01 22.53
CA CYS A 130 -5.94 6.31 23.69
C CYS A 130 -6.72 7.25 24.59
N ASP A 131 -7.74 6.73 25.28
CA ASP A 131 -8.50 7.48 26.29
C ASP A 131 -7.67 7.88 27.52
N ARG A 132 -6.41 7.42 27.60
CA ARG A 132 -5.44 7.78 28.64
C ARG A 132 -4.12 8.23 28.01
N LEU A 133 -3.56 9.31 28.57
CA LEU A 133 -2.25 9.82 28.19
C LEU A 133 -1.12 8.89 28.64
N ARG A 134 -0.76 7.93 27.79
CA ARG A 134 0.30 6.94 28.03
C ARG A 134 1.36 7.04 26.94
N VAL A 135 2.61 6.82 27.34
CA VAL A 135 3.75 6.80 26.42
C VAL A 135 3.55 5.67 25.42
N GLY A 136 3.68 5.97 24.12
CA GLY A 136 3.56 4.98 23.04
C GLY A 136 2.13 4.70 22.58
N GLU A 137 1.12 5.34 23.15
CA GLU A 137 -0.31 5.12 22.81
C GLU A 137 -0.88 6.24 21.92
N PHE A 138 -0.02 7.09 21.37
CA PHE A 138 -0.38 8.17 20.44
C PHE A 138 0.56 8.13 19.24
N GLY A 139 -0.02 8.17 18.05
CA GLY A 139 0.75 8.23 16.82
C GLY A 139 -0.14 8.13 15.61
N GLY A 140 0.43 7.59 14.54
CA GLY A 140 -0.29 7.39 13.30
C GLY A 140 0.65 7.01 12.19
N GLY A 141 0.27 7.38 10.98
CA GLY A 141 1.05 7.09 9.81
C GLY A 141 0.33 7.43 8.53
N CYS A 142 0.87 6.91 7.44
CA CYS A 142 0.21 6.90 6.16
C CYS A 142 0.45 5.58 5.42
N VAL A 143 -0.44 5.30 4.49
CA VAL A 143 -0.32 4.23 3.52
C VAL A 143 -0.21 4.87 2.15
N ILE A 144 0.75 4.41 1.35
CA ILE A 144 0.93 4.79 -0.06
C ILE A 144 0.68 3.55 -0.91
N ILE A 145 -0.19 3.67 -1.90
CA ILE A 145 -0.62 2.57 -2.76
C ILE A 145 -0.30 2.93 -4.20
N THR A 146 0.50 2.09 -4.85
CA THR A 146 0.89 2.22 -6.25
C THR A 146 0.58 0.94 -7.00
N ALA A 147 0.76 0.93 -8.32
CA ALA A 147 0.65 -0.31 -9.10
C ALA A 147 1.70 -1.37 -8.69
N ALA A 148 2.84 -0.95 -8.12
CA ALA A 148 3.92 -1.85 -7.70
C ALA A 148 3.66 -2.51 -6.32
N GLY A 149 2.79 -1.92 -5.50
CA GLY A 149 2.49 -2.44 -4.18
C GLY A 149 2.06 -1.35 -3.20
N ILE A 150 1.99 -1.76 -1.92
CA ILE A 150 1.59 -0.92 -0.80
C ILE A 150 2.82 -0.65 0.07
N GLN A 151 2.95 0.59 0.54
CA GLN A 151 3.97 1.01 1.49
C GLN A 151 3.29 1.56 2.74
N TRP A 152 3.73 1.07 3.89
CA TRP A 152 3.24 1.51 5.19
C TRP A 152 4.30 2.34 5.89
N HIS A 153 3.88 3.49 6.39
CA HIS A 153 4.73 4.36 7.19
C HIS A 153 4.03 4.67 8.49
N SER A 154 4.74 4.52 9.60
CA SER A 154 4.30 5.05 10.89
C SER A 154 5.05 6.34 11.21
N THR A 155 4.44 7.22 12.01
CA THR A 155 5.12 8.41 12.56
C THR A 155 6.40 8.02 13.28
N GLN A 156 6.42 6.86 13.93
CA GLN A 156 7.61 6.30 14.58
C GLN A 156 8.71 5.96 13.56
N SER A 157 8.38 5.24 12.47
CA SER A 157 9.37 4.93 11.42
C SER A 157 9.91 6.20 10.75
N ILE A 158 9.07 7.23 10.60
CA ILE A 158 9.47 8.52 10.04
C ILE A 158 10.45 9.23 10.99
N LEU A 159 10.18 9.22 12.30
CA LEU A 159 11.07 9.78 13.31
C LEU A 159 12.41 9.04 13.38
N GLU A 160 12.38 7.71 13.42
CA GLU A 160 13.59 6.88 13.42
C GLU A 160 14.43 7.13 12.17
N HIS A 161 13.79 7.23 11.00
CA HIS A 161 14.46 7.56 9.76
C HIS A 161 15.08 8.95 9.79
N ALA A 162 14.39 9.95 10.36
CA ALA A 162 14.91 11.28 10.53
C ALA A 162 16.14 11.32 11.46
N PHE A 163 16.12 10.57 12.57
CA PHE A 163 17.27 10.45 13.46
C PHE A 163 18.47 9.81 12.77
N LYS A 164 18.26 8.70 12.04
CA LYS A 164 19.32 8.06 11.25
C LYS A 164 19.97 9.01 10.26
N ARG A 165 19.19 9.85 9.57
CA ARG A 165 19.73 10.89 8.68
C ARG A 165 20.60 11.91 9.42
N ILE A 166 20.21 12.32 10.62
CA ILE A 166 20.99 13.27 11.42
C ILE A 166 22.30 12.63 11.89
N GLU A 167 22.26 11.37 12.34
CA GLU A 167 23.42 10.65 12.86
C GLU A 167 24.44 10.29 11.77
N ALA A 168 23.97 9.84 10.61
CA ALA A 168 24.81 9.44 9.47
C ALA A 168 25.40 10.64 8.70
N GLY A 169 24.83 11.84 8.84
CA GLY A 169 25.24 13.02 8.08
C GLY A 169 24.78 13.00 6.61
N PRO A 170 25.05 14.08 5.84
CA PRO A 170 24.39 14.34 4.56
C PRO A 170 24.73 13.40 3.39
N HIS A 171 25.60 12.39 3.56
CA HIS A 171 26.21 11.67 2.44
C HIS A 171 26.34 10.14 2.59
N GLU A 172 25.70 9.51 3.57
CA GLU A 172 25.92 8.08 3.89
C GLU A 172 24.88 7.09 3.31
N GLY A 173 24.07 7.48 2.33
CA GLY A 173 23.18 6.53 1.63
C GLY A 173 22.02 5.99 2.47
N VAL A 174 21.56 6.77 3.45
CA VAL A 174 20.36 6.46 4.27
C VAL A 174 19.14 6.21 3.39
N ASP A 175 19.04 6.93 2.27
CA ASP A 175 17.98 6.79 1.28
C ASP A 175 18.29 5.72 0.20
N GLY A 176 19.32 4.91 0.44
CA GLY A 176 19.80 3.86 -0.46
C GLY A 176 20.94 4.30 -1.37
N PHE A 177 21.32 3.38 -2.26
CA PHE A 177 22.40 3.54 -3.23
C PHE A 177 21.90 3.26 -4.64
N VAL A 178 22.45 3.96 -5.62
CA VAL A 178 22.31 3.62 -7.04
C VAL A 178 23.67 3.23 -7.60
N LEU A 179 23.70 2.23 -8.47
CA LEU A 179 24.92 1.86 -9.18
C LEU A 179 25.03 2.71 -10.45
N ALA A 180 26.08 3.53 -10.55
CA ALA A 180 26.29 4.43 -11.67
C ALA A 180 27.57 4.06 -12.44
N THR A 181 27.54 4.27 -13.75
CA THR A 181 28.73 4.19 -14.62
C THR A 181 28.84 5.48 -15.41
N ARG A 182 30.03 5.83 -15.86
CA ARG A 182 30.18 6.94 -16.81
C ARG A 182 29.60 6.55 -18.16
N ASP A 183 28.85 7.47 -18.72
CA ASP A 183 28.33 7.39 -20.08
C ASP A 183 28.91 8.52 -20.93
N ARG A 184 29.31 8.21 -22.17
CA ARG A 184 29.99 9.19 -23.02
C ARG A 184 29.06 10.27 -23.58
N GLU A 185 27.77 10.00 -23.67
CA GLU A 185 26.78 10.92 -24.23
C GLU A 185 26.04 11.69 -23.13
N HIS A 186 25.77 11.04 -22.00
CA HIS A 186 24.91 11.57 -20.93
C HIS A 186 25.65 11.84 -19.61
N GLY A 187 26.96 11.57 -19.54
CA GLY A 187 27.80 11.79 -18.37
C GLY A 187 27.71 10.65 -17.36
N LEU A 188 26.53 10.42 -16.77
CA LEU A 188 26.25 9.31 -15.87
C LEU A 188 25.06 8.50 -16.36
N SER A 189 25.14 7.18 -16.21
CA SER A 189 24.07 6.23 -16.44
C SER A 189 23.93 5.32 -15.22
N PHE A 190 22.71 4.91 -14.91
CA PHE A 190 22.35 4.26 -13.65
C PHE A 190 21.71 2.89 -13.89
N TRP A 191 22.09 1.90 -13.09
CA TRP A 191 21.65 0.53 -13.24
C TRP A 191 20.17 0.34 -12.88
N ASN A 192 19.46 -0.41 -13.71
CA ASN A 192 18.14 -0.96 -13.49
C ASN A 192 18.20 -2.48 -13.64
N ASN A 193 17.62 -3.23 -12.69
CA ASN A 193 17.66 -4.70 -12.70
C ASN A 193 16.96 -5.37 -13.90
N THR A 194 16.10 -4.63 -14.60
CA THR A 194 15.33 -5.10 -15.77
C THR A 194 15.97 -4.66 -17.08
N ASP A 195 16.30 -3.37 -17.19
CA ASP A 195 16.66 -2.73 -18.46
C ASP A 195 18.16 -2.39 -18.59
N GLY A 196 18.95 -2.59 -17.52
CA GLY A 196 20.37 -2.26 -17.49
C GLY A 196 20.66 -0.78 -17.23
N PHE A 197 21.77 -0.26 -17.74
CA PHE A 197 22.19 1.13 -17.50
C PHE A 197 21.36 2.14 -18.31
N GLY A 198 20.70 3.08 -17.62
CA GLY A 198 19.90 4.14 -18.22
C GLY A 198 19.78 5.40 -17.36
N SER A 199 18.62 6.07 -17.44
CA SER A 199 18.39 7.33 -16.71
C SER A 199 18.29 7.13 -15.19
N LEU A 200 18.63 8.16 -14.41
CA LEU A 200 18.45 8.12 -12.94
C LEU A 200 16.99 7.87 -12.54
N ALA A 201 16.03 8.40 -13.30
CA ALA A 201 14.60 8.27 -13.02
C ALA A 201 14.10 6.81 -13.06
N THR A 202 14.85 5.94 -13.72
CA THR A 202 14.56 4.50 -13.84
C THR A 202 15.53 3.64 -13.04
N ALA A 203 16.46 4.22 -12.29
CA ALA A 203 17.47 3.46 -11.56
C ALA A 203 16.85 2.60 -10.47
N THR A 204 17.39 1.39 -10.26
CA THR A 204 17.08 0.61 -9.07
C THR A 204 17.84 1.19 -7.88
N VAL A 205 17.11 1.50 -6.81
CA VAL A 205 17.69 1.91 -5.52
C VAL A 205 17.90 0.66 -4.66
N PHE A 206 19.12 0.50 -4.17
CA PHE A 206 19.56 -0.63 -3.36
C PHE A 206 19.69 -0.22 -1.90
N SER A 207 19.33 -1.11 -0.98
CA SER A 207 19.77 -0.95 0.41
C SER A 207 21.29 -1.18 0.51
N GLU A 208 21.91 -0.79 1.62
CA GLU A 208 23.33 -1.07 1.86
C GLU A 208 23.66 -2.57 1.78
N ALA A 209 22.78 -3.41 2.33
CA ALA A 209 22.93 -4.86 2.29
C ALA A 209 22.83 -5.42 0.86
N ASP A 210 21.87 -4.93 0.06
CA ASP A 210 21.71 -5.37 -1.33
C ASP A 210 22.90 -4.91 -2.18
N ALA A 211 23.38 -3.68 -1.97
CA ALA A 211 24.54 -3.14 -2.68
C ALA A 211 25.82 -3.92 -2.37
N ALA A 212 25.99 -4.39 -1.13
CA ALA A 212 27.11 -5.22 -0.72
C ALA A 212 27.03 -6.65 -1.28
N ALA A 213 25.82 -7.17 -1.53
CA ALA A 213 25.59 -8.52 -2.04
C ALA A 213 25.57 -8.61 -3.57
N LEU A 214 25.38 -7.49 -4.29
CA LEU A 214 25.30 -7.46 -5.74
C LEU A 214 26.68 -7.55 -6.40
N ASP A 215 26.89 -8.58 -7.21
CA ASP A 215 28.01 -8.62 -8.16
C ASP A 215 27.81 -7.54 -9.23
N LYS A 216 28.71 -6.56 -9.27
CA LYS A 216 28.59 -5.43 -10.21
C LYS A 216 28.58 -5.93 -11.66
N PRO A 217 27.61 -5.50 -12.49
CA PRO A 217 27.55 -5.85 -13.90
C PRO A 217 28.79 -5.33 -14.65
N ILE A 218 29.19 -6.07 -15.69
CA ILE A 218 30.28 -5.66 -16.58
C ILE A 218 29.79 -4.49 -17.44
N ALA A 219 30.50 -3.36 -17.37
CA ALA A 219 30.22 -2.16 -18.14
C ALA A 219 31.49 -1.61 -18.82
N ASN A 220 31.33 -0.60 -19.68
CA ASN A 220 32.43 0.03 -20.40
C ASN A 220 33.38 0.83 -19.48
N ASP A 221 32.87 1.26 -18.33
CA ASP A 221 33.63 1.88 -17.24
C ASP A 221 33.28 1.16 -15.94
N GLU A 222 34.12 1.28 -14.90
CA GLU A 222 33.87 0.59 -13.64
C GLU A 222 32.64 1.19 -12.93
N PRO A 223 31.59 0.40 -12.64
CA PRO A 223 30.42 0.93 -11.95
C PRO A 223 30.73 1.27 -10.48
N GLU A 224 30.26 2.42 -10.02
CA GLU A 224 30.45 2.94 -8.67
C GLU A 224 29.10 3.09 -7.95
N TRP A 225 29.09 2.82 -6.65
CA TRP A 225 27.91 3.03 -5.80
C TRP A 225 27.84 4.50 -5.40
N LEU A 226 26.70 5.14 -5.69
CA LEU A 226 26.41 6.51 -5.28
C LEU A 226 25.27 6.51 -4.27
N ALA A 227 25.48 7.18 -3.14
CA ALA A 227 24.42 7.44 -2.17
C ALA A 227 23.32 8.29 -2.80
N VAL A 228 22.07 7.87 -2.63
CA VAL A 228 20.91 8.66 -3.05
C VAL A 228 20.85 9.92 -2.17
N PRO A 229 20.81 11.12 -2.78
CA PRO A 229 20.70 12.34 -2.01
C PRO A 229 19.33 12.41 -1.33
N THR A 230 19.27 13.11 -0.20
CA THR A 230 18.01 13.36 0.50
C THR A 230 16.95 13.88 -0.48
N PRO A 231 15.76 13.25 -0.56
CA PRO A 231 14.67 13.76 -1.37
C PRO A 231 14.42 15.21 -0.99
N LEU A 232 14.41 16.12 -1.98
CA LEU A 232 14.03 17.51 -1.75
C LEU A 232 12.63 17.49 -1.15
N ASN A 233 12.53 17.81 0.14
CA ASN A 233 11.25 17.90 0.85
C ASN A 233 10.29 18.77 0.02
N LEU A 234 9.14 18.22 -0.35
CA LEU A 234 8.00 18.99 -0.86
C LEU A 234 7.34 19.75 0.30
#